data_AF-A0A0N4Z4K0-F1
#
_entry.id   AF-A0A0N4Z4K0-F1
#
_cell.length_a   1.000
_cell.length_b   1.000
_cell.length_c   1.000
_cell.angle_alpha   90.00
_cell.angle_beta   90.00
_cell.angle_gamma   90.00
#
_symmetry.space_group_name_H-M   'P 1'
#
loop_
_entity.id
_entity.type
_entity.pdbx_description
1 polymer ?
#
loop_
_entity_poly.entity_id
_entity_poly.type
_entity_poly.pdbx_seq_one_letter_code
_entity_poly.pdbx_strand_id
1 'polypeptide(L)'
;MNSINCATNSDLSKEMIEEGNRWLKEYKETVRLRQNKIGTLDLCPYDIFPFRAEKSTETSIYNIPFEFKIRLESDQDLGSNYDDKVLFGIIYCRQNYEGVAWKIATNCEIKMVNYHNEIREKVIKSVSCDFNIRRSRVKIPLLKWNQFYAENEDIVARALIDFIATIKIINVSSFEMPIVNDLTIPEIRINDFPFNINGIKIYVNKNYLAKYSSVFKTMFSSNLKEATTDEILLKDIFVGDFVEMLEVIYPSRKKISIKNIEILLKLADKYDIPSLISKCRDFVIKSGEISESKKMDLAQKYNFTLFNEDHNILHNSSHCLEKGALPSVGVYD
;
A
#
# COMPACT_ATOMS: atom_id res chain seq x y z
N MET A 1 16.77 34.32 34.01
CA MET A 1 16.50 32.99 34.57
C MET A 1 15.47 32.32 33.68
N ASN A 2 15.92 31.57 32.66
CA ASN A 2 15.03 30.76 31.83
C ASN A 2 15.03 29.36 32.42
N SER A 3 13.92 28.99 33.07
CA SER A 3 13.68 27.63 33.54
C SER A 3 13.41 26.76 32.31
N ILE A 4 14.37 25.92 31.97
CA ILE A 4 14.19 24.83 31.02
C ILE A 4 13.28 23.81 31.72
N ASN A 5 12.06 23.65 31.21
CA ASN A 5 11.15 22.59 31.64
C ASN A 5 11.75 21.23 31.24
N CYS A 6 12.46 20.59 32.16
CA CYS A 6 12.78 19.17 32.04
C CYS A 6 11.50 18.38 32.32
N ALA A 7 10.86 17.86 31.27
CA ALA A 7 9.77 16.89 31.42
C ALA A 7 10.24 15.70 32.27
N THR A 8 9.43 15.29 33.25
CA THR A 8 9.79 14.15 34.11
C THR A 8 9.61 12.83 33.35
N ASN A 9 10.31 11.76 33.76
CA ASN A 9 10.08 10.41 33.21
C ASN A 9 8.60 9.96 33.30
N SER A 10 7.84 10.51 34.26
CA SER A 10 6.41 10.23 34.38
C SER A 10 5.57 10.93 33.31
N ASP A 11 5.97 12.13 32.88
CA ASP A 11 5.27 12.89 31.84
C ASP A 11 5.51 12.28 30.45
N LEU A 12 6.76 11.90 30.17
CA LEU A 12 7.14 11.17 28.95
C LEU A 12 6.37 9.83 28.82
N SER A 13 6.22 9.10 29.94
CA SER A 13 5.47 7.83 29.93
C SER A 13 3.97 8.01 29.64
N LYS A 14 3.37 9.13 30.10
CA LYS A 14 1.96 9.44 29.84
C LYS A 14 1.74 9.82 28.38
N GLU A 15 2.62 10.67 27.83
CA GLU A 15 2.56 11.09 26.43
C GLU A 15 2.64 9.88 25.48
N MET A 16 3.56 8.95 25.72
CA MET A 16 3.67 7.72 24.92
C MET A 16 2.42 6.82 25.00
N ILE A 17 1.73 6.79 26.14
CA ILE A 17 0.47 6.03 26.30
C ILE A 17 -0.66 6.72 25.53
N GLU A 18 -0.78 8.04 25.62
CA GLU A 18 -1.79 8.82 24.91
C GLU A 18 -1.62 8.71 23.39
N GLU A 19 -0.38 8.85 22.90
CA GLU A 19 -0.05 8.68 21.49
C GLU A 19 -0.33 7.25 21.01
N GLY A 20 0.04 6.24 21.81
CA GLY A 20 -0.28 4.84 21.53
C GLY A 20 -1.78 4.59 21.40
N ASN A 21 -2.61 5.17 22.30
CA ASN A 21 -4.06 5.03 22.25
C ASN A 21 -4.68 5.72 21.02
N ARG A 22 -4.15 6.89 20.64
CA ARG A 22 -4.54 7.57 19.39
C ARG A 22 -4.24 6.69 18.18
N TRP A 23 -3.01 6.16 18.13
CA TRP A 23 -2.59 5.22 17.09
C TRP A 23 -3.51 3.99 17.04
N LEU A 24 -3.86 3.41 18.18
CA LEU A 24 -4.71 2.20 18.24
C LEU A 24 -6.10 2.45 17.61
N LYS A 25 -6.68 3.63 17.85
CA LYS A 25 -7.95 4.03 17.25
C LYS A 25 -7.85 4.16 15.73
N GLU A 26 -6.80 4.82 15.25
CA GLU A 26 -6.54 5.02 13.81
C GLU A 26 -6.21 3.70 13.10
N TYR A 27 -5.43 2.83 13.75
CA TYR A 27 -5.06 1.52 13.25
C TYR A 27 -6.29 0.63 13.07
N LYS A 28 -7.17 0.56 14.07
CA LYS A 28 -8.42 -0.23 13.97
C LYS A 28 -9.33 0.24 12.84
N GLU A 29 -9.44 1.56 12.65
CA GLU A 29 -10.21 2.09 11.52
C GLU A 29 -9.54 1.73 10.18
N THR A 30 -8.21 1.85 10.10
CA THR A 30 -7.44 1.45 8.91
C THR A 30 -7.64 -0.03 8.57
N VAL A 31 -7.54 -0.92 9.56
CA VAL A 31 -7.80 -2.36 9.40
C VAL A 31 -9.22 -2.61 8.91
N ARG A 32 -10.22 -2.00 9.55
CA ARG A 32 -11.63 -2.10 9.16
C ARG A 32 -11.84 -1.68 7.70
N LEU A 33 -11.27 -0.54 7.30
CA LEU A 33 -11.36 -0.04 5.93
C LEU A 33 -10.68 -0.98 4.93
N ARG A 34 -9.50 -1.51 5.27
CA ARG A 34 -8.76 -2.47 4.44
C ARG A 34 -9.49 -3.82 4.32
N GLN A 35 -10.28 -4.23 5.31
CA GLN A 35 -11.12 -5.43 5.27
C GLN A 35 -12.48 -5.19 4.59
N ASN A 36 -12.82 -3.95 4.23
CA ASN A 36 -14.07 -3.65 3.57
C ASN A 36 -14.10 -4.24 2.15
N LYS A 37 -15.07 -5.13 1.91
CA LYS A 37 -15.30 -5.77 0.61
C LYS A 37 -16.22 -4.97 -0.31
N ILE A 38 -16.73 -3.84 0.16
CA ILE A 38 -17.60 -2.96 -0.61
C ILE A 38 -16.91 -1.61 -0.76
N GLY A 39 -16.85 -1.10 -1.98
CA GLY A 39 -16.32 0.24 -2.22
C GLY A 39 -17.02 0.91 -3.40
N THR A 40 -16.92 2.23 -3.41
CA THR A 40 -17.59 3.09 -4.38
C THR A 40 -16.54 3.86 -5.16
N LEU A 41 -16.70 3.87 -6.48
CA LEU A 41 -15.87 4.57 -7.44
C LEU A 41 -16.70 5.69 -8.05
N ASP A 42 -16.32 6.93 -7.74
CA ASP A 42 -17.00 8.13 -8.21
C ASP A 42 -16.22 8.76 -9.36
N LEU A 43 -16.94 9.21 -10.39
CA LEU A 43 -16.36 10.02 -11.46
C LEU A 43 -16.46 11.48 -11.02
N CYS A 44 -15.36 12.23 -11.07
CA CYS A 44 -15.39 13.61 -10.59
C CYS A 44 -16.51 14.42 -11.28
N PRO A 45 -17.30 15.20 -10.51
CA PRO A 45 -18.64 15.68 -10.89
C PRO A 45 -18.71 16.81 -11.95
N TYR A 46 -17.66 17.09 -12.73
CA TYR A 46 -17.58 18.34 -13.50
C TYR A 46 -17.30 18.23 -15.01
N ASP A 47 -17.09 17.05 -15.60
CA ASP A 47 -16.58 16.97 -16.98
C ASP A 47 -17.37 16.03 -17.92
N ILE A 48 -18.70 16.16 -17.94
CA ILE A 48 -19.59 15.30 -18.76
C ILE A 48 -20.11 16.06 -19.99
N PHE A 49 -19.19 16.60 -20.78
CA PHE A 49 -19.48 17.09 -22.13
C PHE A 49 -18.38 16.70 -23.14
N PRO A 50 -18.75 16.10 -24.30
CA PRO A 50 -19.28 14.74 -24.40
C PRO A 50 -18.13 13.72 -24.23
N PHE A 51 -17.99 13.15 -23.04
CA PHE A 51 -17.09 12.02 -22.72
C PHE A 51 -15.64 12.15 -23.19
N ARG A 52 -14.98 13.27 -22.88
CA ARG A 52 -13.52 13.20 -22.69
C ARG A 52 -13.24 12.17 -21.61
N ALA A 53 -12.26 11.34 -21.88
CA ALA A 53 -12.17 10.00 -21.33
C ALA A 53 -11.63 10.03 -19.88
N GLU A 54 -12.41 10.55 -18.94
CA GLU A 54 -11.99 10.67 -17.56
C GLU A 54 -12.33 9.41 -16.75
N LYS A 55 -11.48 9.16 -15.76
CA LYS A 55 -11.44 7.94 -14.96
C LYS A 55 -11.66 8.36 -13.52
N SER A 56 -12.28 7.50 -12.72
CA SER A 56 -12.31 7.70 -11.28
C SER A 56 -10.89 7.74 -10.73
N THR A 57 -10.73 8.31 -9.55
CA THR A 57 -9.55 8.02 -8.75
C THR A 57 -9.47 6.52 -8.49
N GLU A 58 -8.24 5.99 -8.46
CA GLU A 58 -8.03 4.59 -8.09
C GLU A 58 -8.43 4.43 -6.62
N THR A 59 -9.36 3.52 -6.34
CA THR A 59 -9.83 3.23 -4.99
C THR A 59 -9.53 1.78 -4.64
N SER A 60 -8.93 1.55 -3.48
CA SER A 60 -8.65 0.22 -2.96
C SER A 60 -9.88 -0.36 -2.25
N ILE A 61 -10.37 -1.50 -2.73
CA ILE A 61 -11.47 -2.25 -2.14
C ILE A 61 -10.90 -3.61 -1.73
N TYR A 62 -10.93 -3.94 -0.45
CA TYR A 62 -10.26 -5.12 0.09
C TYR A 62 -8.77 -5.21 -0.30
N ASN A 63 -8.07 -4.07 -0.26
CA ASN A 63 -6.68 -3.88 -0.71
C ASN A 63 -6.41 -4.26 -2.18
N ILE A 64 -7.46 -4.27 -3.01
CA ILE A 64 -7.37 -4.48 -4.45
C ILE A 64 -7.73 -3.15 -5.13
N PRO A 65 -6.86 -2.59 -6.00
CA PRO A 65 -7.10 -1.31 -6.65
C PRO A 65 -8.10 -1.46 -7.80
N PHE A 66 -9.14 -0.63 -7.77
CA PHE A 66 -10.12 -0.51 -8.85
C PHE A 66 -10.21 0.92 -9.39
N GLU A 67 -10.52 1.03 -10.67
CA GLU A 67 -10.77 2.29 -11.38
C GLU A 67 -12.04 2.14 -12.23
N PHE A 68 -12.89 3.15 -12.23
CA PHE A 68 -14.11 3.20 -13.02
C PHE A 68 -14.00 4.24 -14.14
N LYS A 69 -14.65 3.97 -15.27
CA LYS A 69 -14.67 4.85 -16.43
C LYS A 69 -15.98 4.71 -17.18
N ILE A 70 -16.47 5.82 -17.71
CA ILE A 70 -17.56 5.82 -18.68
C ILE A 70 -16.99 6.08 -20.08
N ARG A 71 -17.50 5.34 -21.08
CA ARG A 71 -17.20 5.58 -22.49
C ARG A 71 -18.44 5.44 -23.36
N LEU A 72 -18.55 6.34 -24.32
CA LEU A 72 -19.52 6.24 -25.39
C LEU A 72 -18.84 5.58 -26.59
N GLU A 73 -19.34 4.42 -27.01
CA GLU A 73 -18.78 3.66 -28.14
C GLU A 73 -19.91 3.22 -29.08
N SER A 74 -19.61 3.09 -30.37
CA SER A 74 -20.53 2.42 -31.32
C SER A 74 -20.65 0.95 -30.92
N ASP A 75 -21.86 0.43 -30.91
CA ASP A 75 -22.08 -1.00 -30.66
C ASP A 75 -21.48 -1.81 -31.81
N GLN A 76 -20.50 -2.68 -31.54
CA GLN A 76 -19.78 -3.41 -32.61
C GLN A 76 -20.65 -4.53 -33.22
N ASP A 77 -21.75 -4.90 -32.56
CA ASP A 77 -22.70 -5.91 -33.03
C ASP A 77 -23.85 -5.31 -33.89
N LEU A 78 -23.93 -3.98 -34.01
CA LEU A 78 -24.93 -3.26 -34.80
C LEU A 78 -24.21 -2.29 -35.74
N GLY A 79 -24.39 -2.46 -37.06
CA GLY A 79 -23.61 -1.78 -38.09
C GLY A 79 -23.44 -0.26 -37.95
N SER A 80 -22.48 0.25 -38.72
CA SER A 80 -21.93 1.62 -38.76
C SER A 80 -22.93 2.76 -38.96
N ASN A 81 -23.85 2.99 -38.01
CA ASN A 81 -24.67 4.19 -37.95
C ASN A 81 -24.28 5.02 -36.71
N TYR A 82 -24.07 6.33 -36.90
CA TYR A 82 -23.56 7.23 -35.87
C TYR A 82 -24.54 7.42 -34.70
N ASP A 83 -25.82 7.09 -34.93
CA ASP A 83 -26.94 7.25 -34.00
C ASP A 83 -27.11 6.10 -33.00
N ASP A 84 -26.39 4.98 -33.16
CA ASP A 84 -26.50 3.78 -32.31
C ASP A 84 -25.34 3.66 -31.29
N LYS A 85 -24.91 4.78 -30.71
CA LYS A 85 -23.89 4.75 -29.66
C LYS A 85 -24.46 4.24 -28.33
N VAL A 86 -23.71 3.38 -27.67
CA VAL A 86 -24.03 2.81 -26.37
C VAL A 86 -23.08 3.37 -25.32
N LEU A 87 -23.62 3.77 -24.18
CA LEU A 87 -22.85 4.15 -23.02
C LEU A 87 -22.39 2.90 -22.27
N PHE A 88 -21.08 2.80 -22.03
CA PHE A 88 -20.46 1.69 -21.33
C PHE A 88 -19.80 2.15 -20.04
N GLY A 89 -20.09 1.44 -18.95
CA GLY A 89 -19.28 1.47 -17.74
C GLY A 89 -18.15 0.46 -17.86
N ILE A 90 -16.92 0.91 -17.66
CA ILE A 90 -15.73 0.07 -17.69
C ILE A 90 -15.11 0.09 -16.30
N ILE A 91 -15.07 -1.07 -15.66
CA ILE A 91 -14.40 -1.26 -14.38
C ILE A 91 -13.06 -1.95 -14.66
N TYR A 92 -12.00 -1.36 -14.16
CA TYR A 92 -10.64 -1.89 -14.21
C TYR A 92 -10.27 -2.40 -12.83
N CYS A 93 -9.81 -3.64 -12.77
CA CYS A 93 -9.06 -4.17 -11.64
C CYS A 93 -7.58 -4.00 -11.97
N ARG A 94 -6.91 -3.08 -11.29
CA ARG A 94 -5.48 -2.76 -11.52
C ARG A 94 -4.54 -3.71 -10.78
N GLN A 95 -5.03 -4.91 -10.50
CA GLN A 95 -4.27 -5.92 -9.82
C GLN A 95 -3.12 -6.43 -10.70
N ASN A 96 -1.87 -6.19 -10.26
CA ASN A 96 -0.67 -6.64 -10.95
C ASN A 96 0.10 -7.66 -10.08
N TYR A 97 -0.38 -8.90 -10.02
CA TYR A 97 0.42 -10.02 -9.51
C TYR A 97 1.12 -10.67 -10.69
N GLU A 98 2.40 -10.35 -10.88
CA GLU A 98 3.22 -11.05 -11.86
C GLU A 98 3.31 -12.53 -11.49
N GLY A 99 3.10 -13.42 -12.47
CA GLY A 99 3.33 -14.85 -12.32
C GLY A 99 2.33 -15.66 -11.47
N VAL A 100 1.32 -15.04 -10.85
CA VAL A 100 0.38 -15.75 -9.97
C VAL A 100 -1.03 -15.79 -10.58
N ALA A 101 -1.65 -16.97 -10.62
CA ALA A 101 -3.06 -17.09 -10.97
C ALA A 101 -3.93 -16.48 -9.86
N TRP A 102 -4.81 -15.57 -10.23
CA TRP A 102 -5.77 -14.95 -9.32
C TRP A 102 -7.12 -14.79 -9.98
N LYS A 103 -8.17 -14.86 -9.17
CA LYS A 103 -9.55 -14.60 -9.55
C LYS A 103 -10.24 -13.79 -8.45
N ILE A 104 -10.97 -12.76 -8.83
CA ILE A 104 -11.79 -11.94 -7.95
C ILE A 104 -13.20 -11.96 -8.49
N ALA A 105 -14.13 -12.57 -7.75
CA ALA A 105 -15.54 -12.59 -8.07
C ALA A 105 -16.22 -11.40 -7.39
N THR A 106 -16.95 -10.59 -8.16
CA THR A 106 -17.59 -9.37 -7.65
C THR A 106 -19.01 -9.21 -8.18
N ASN A 107 -19.81 -8.45 -7.45
CA ASN A 107 -21.04 -7.86 -7.96
C ASN A 107 -20.82 -6.35 -8.15
N CYS A 108 -21.07 -5.85 -9.35
CA CYS A 108 -20.93 -4.45 -9.74
C CYS A 108 -22.31 -3.83 -9.89
N GLU A 109 -22.58 -2.74 -9.18
CA GLU A 109 -23.77 -1.90 -9.36
C GLU A 109 -23.35 -0.54 -9.91
N ILE A 110 -23.94 -0.11 -11.02
CA ILE A 110 -23.69 1.21 -11.61
C ILE A 110 -24.97 2.04 -11.49
N LYS A 111 -24.84 3.15 -10.79
CA LYS A 111 -25.88 4.14 -10.57
C LYS A 111 -25.62 5.38 -11.42
N MET A 112 -26.70 6.04 -11.76
CA MET A 112 -26.72 7.40 -12.25
C MET A 112 -27.18 8.32 -11.13
N VAL A 113 -26.52 9.45 -10.97
CA VAL A 113 -26.90 10.49 -10.02
C VAL A 113 -27.25 11.75 -10.82
N ASN A 114 -28.47 12.24 -10.65
CA ASN A 114 -28.94 13.47 -11.26
C ASN A 114 -28.97 14.57 -10.19
N TYR A 115 -28.31 15.70 -10.45
CA TYR A 115 -28.24 16.84 -9.53
C TYR A 115 -29.20 17.99 -9.90
N HIS A 116 -30.07 17.80 -10.88
CA HIS A 116 -31.05 18.81 -11.28
C HIS A 116 -32.19 18.91 -10.27
N ASN A 117 -32.33 20.08 -9.65
CA ASN A 117 -33.30 20.45 -8.59
C ASN A 117 -33.19 19.64 -7.28
N GLU A 118 -33.14 18.31 -7.36
CA GLU A 118 -33.01 17.36 -6.25
C GLU A 118 -32.06 16.22 -6.65
N ILE A 119 -31.22 15.76 -5.72
CA ILE A 119 -30.33 14.61 -5.97
C ILE A 119 -31.18 13.34 -6.11
N ARG A 120 -31.17 12.75 -7.30
CA ARG A 120 -31.88 11.49 -7.59
C ARG A 120 -30.92 10.43 -8.07
N GLU A 121 -30.91 9.29 -7.37
CA GLU A 121 -30.13 8.11 -7.76
C GLU A 121 -31.00 7.09 -8.48
N LYS A 122 -30.48 6.54 -9.58
CA LYS A 122 -31.10 5.42 -10.30
C LYS A 122 -30.06 4.34 -10.58
N VAL A 123 -30.30 3.13 -10.10
CA VAL A 123 -29.51 1.96 -10.52
C VAL A 123 -29.81 1.68 -11.98
N ILE A 124 -28.79 1.77 -12.84
CA ILE A 124 -28.92 1.45 -14.28
C ILE A 124 -28.60 -0.02 -14.51
N LYS A 125 -27.58 -0.53 -13.81
CA LYS A 125 -27.11 -1.90 -14.03
C LYS A 125 -26.61 -2.52 -12.74
N SER A 126 -26.94 -3.78 -12.54
CA SER A 126 -26.33 -4.66 -11.53
C SER A 126 -25.89 -5.94 -12.23
N VAL A 127 -24.62 -6.34 -12.06
CA VAL A 127 -24.03 -7.46 -12.80
C VAL A 127 -22.92 -8.15 -12.02
N SER A 128 -22.89 -9.48 -12.08
CA SER A 128 -21.74 -10.26 -11.61
C SER A 128 -20.58 -10.12 -12.59
N CYS A 129 -19.43 -9.69 -12.10
CA CYS A 129 -18.26 -9.29 -12.88
C CYS A 129 -17.03 -9.95 -12.22
N ASP A 130 -16.35 -10.81 -12.96
CA ASP A 130 -15.15 -11.52 -12.48
C ASP A 130 -13.89 -10.90 -13.11
N PHE A 131 -12.86 -10.71 -12.28
CA PHE A 131 -11.55 -10.25 -12.71
C PHE A 131 -10.51 -11.36 -12.52
N ASN A 132 -9.57 -11.47 -13.44
CA ASN A 132 -8.44 -12.39 -13.35
C ASN A 132 -7.26 -11.85 -14.17
N ILE A 133 -6.12 -12.56 -14.13
CA ILE A 133 -4.89 -12.17 -14.84
C ILE A 133 -5.09 -11.88 -16.34
N ARG A 134 -6.05 -12.55 -17.00
CA ARG A 134 -6.38 -12.34 -18.42
C ARG A 134 -7.47 -11.27 -18.63
N ARG A 135 -8.28 -11.01 -17.61
CA ARG A 135 -9.42 -10.09 -17.64
C ARG A 135 -9.30 -9.07 -16.52
N SER A 136 -8.40 -8.10 -16.69
CA SER A 136 -8.19 -6.98 -15.77
C SER A 136 -9.23 -5.87 -15.94
N ARG A 137 -10.15 -5.97 -16.92
CA ARG A 137 -11.26 -5.03 -17.10
C ARG A 137 -12.54 -5.72 -17.54
N VAL A 138 -13.67 -5.15 -17.13
CA VAL A 138 -15.01 -5.57 -17.55
C VAL A 138 -15.72 -4.35 -18.13
N LYS A 139 -16.21 -4.48 -19.36
CA LYS A 139 -17.01 -3.47 -20.06
C LYS A 139 -18.49 -3.88 -19.93
N ILE A 140 -19.33 -2.97 -19.46
CA ILE A 140 -20.72 -3.20 -19.10
C ILE A 140 -21.59 -2.23 -19.91
N PRO A 141 -22.46 -2.70 -20.82
CA PRO A 141 -23.40 -1.85 -21.52
C PRO A 141 -24.45 -1.31 -20.54
N LEU A 142 -24.66 0.01 -20.57
CA LEU A 142 -25.59 0.70 -19.67
C LEU A 142 -26.89 1.08 -20.40
N LEU A 143 -26.79 1.92 -21.43
CA LEU A 143 -27.94 2.50 -22.13
C LEU A 143 -27.58 2.99 -23.53
N LYS A 144 -28.57 3.10 -24.42
CA LYS A 144 -28.43 3.74 -25.73
C LYS A 144 -28.43 5.26 -25.57
N TRP A 145 -27.45 5.93 -26.16
CA TRP A 145 -27.21 7.34 -25.91
C TRP A 145 -28.28 8.26 -26.50
N ASN A 146 -28.76 7.95 -27.71
CA ASN A 146 -29.80 8.72 -28.38
C ASN A 146 -31.10 8.79 -27.57
N GLN A 147 -31.59 7.65 -27.09
CA GLN A 147 -32.79 7.54 -26.27
C GLN A 147 -32.61 8.30 -24.95
N PHE A 148 -31.48 8.10 -24.30
CA PHE A 148 -31.18 8.77 -23.04
C PHE A 148 -31.07 10.29 -23.19
N TYR A 149 -30.38 10.77 -24.23
CA TYR A 149 -30.22 12.20 -24.49
C TYR A 149 -31.58 12.85 -24.78
N ALA A 150 -32.42 12.23 -25.60
CA ALA A 150 -33.75 12.75 -25.93
C ALA A 150 -34.65 12.92 -24.69
N GLU A 151 -34.54 12.02 -23.70
CA GLU A 151 -35.31 12.10 -22.46
C GLU A 151 -34.71 13.07 -21.42
N ASN A 152 -33.43 13.43 -21.53
CA ASN A 152 -32.67 14.14 -20.49
C ASN A 152 -31.85 15.32 -21.03
N GLU A 153 -32.25 15.91 -22.15
CA GLU A 153 -31.48 16.91 -22.90
C GLU A 153 -31.00 18.07 -22.01
N ASP A 154 -31.90 18.70 -21.26
CA ASP A 154 -31.59 19.85 -20.39
C ASP A 154 -30.54 19.53 -19.31
N ILE A 155 -30.60 18.33 -18.75
CA ILE A 155 -29.75 17.91 -17.63
C ILE A 155 -28.37 17.53 -18.16
N VAL A 156 -28.32 16.82 -19.28
CA VAL A 156 -27.07 16.49 -19.99
C VAL A 156 -26.39 17.76 -20.51
N ALA A 157 -27.16 18.70 -21.09
CA ALA A 157 -26.65 19.97 -21.59
C ALA A 157 -25.96 20.81 -20.50
N ARG A 158 -26.40 20.65 -19.25
CA ARG A 158 -25.84 21.32 -18.06
C ARG A 158 -24.82 20.48 -17.29
N ALA A 159 -24.48 19.27 -17.77
CA ALA A 159 -23.60 18.33 -17.10
C ALA A 159 -24.00 18.00 -15.65
N LEU A 160 -25.31 17.86 -15.38
CA LEU A 160 -25.85 17.58 -14.03
C LEU A 160 -26.08 16.08 -13.77
N ILE A 161 -25.34 15.20 -14.45
CA ILE A 161 -25.50 13.74 -14.34
C ILE A 161 -24.14 13.10 -14.10
N ASP A 162 -23.99 12.34 -13.01
CA ASP A 162 -22.81 11.50 -12.76
C ASP A 162 -23.12 10.01 -12.82
N PHE A 163 -22.06 9.22 -12.89
CA PHE A 163 -22.12 7.77 -12.77
C PHE A 163 -21.23 7.29 -11.63
N ILE A 164 -21.82 6.49 -10.75
CA ILE A 164 -21.14 5.91 -9.60
C ILE A 164 -21.15 4.39 -9.75
N ALA A 165 -19.98 3.76 -9.62
CA ALA A 165 -19.86 2.31 -9.58
C ALA A 165 -19.61 1.81 -8.15
N THR A 166 -20.48 0.95 -7.64
CA THR A 166 -20.28 0.23 -6.39
C THR A 166 -19.84 -1.20 -6.69
N ILE A 167 -18.73 -1.62 -6.11
CA ILE A 167 -18.19 -2.97 -6.26
C ILE A 167 -18.29 -3.69 -4.92
N LYS A 168 -18.92 -4.86 -4.92
CA LYS A 168 -18.94 -5.79 -3.80
C LYS A 168 -18.14 -7.04 -4.14
N ILE A 169 -17.04 -7.25 -3.44
CA ILE A 169 -16.20 -8.44 -3.57
C ILE A 169 -16.89 -9.61 -2.85
N ILE A 170 -17.19 -10.65 -3.62
CA ILE A 170 -17.81 -11.88 -3.12
C ILE A 170 -16.72 -12.85 -2.67
N ASN A 171 -15.73 -13.09 -3.53
CA ASN A 171 -14.66 -14.04 -3.28
C ASN A 171 -13.36 -13.58 -3.96
N VAL A 172 -12.23 -13.82 -3.29
CA VAL A 172 -10.89 -13.68 -3.86
C VAL A 172 -10.20 -15.03 -3.76
N SER A 173 -9.73 -15.54 -4.90
CA SER A 173 -8.97 -16.78 -4.99
C SER A 173 -7.56 -16.45 -5.49
N SER A 174 -6.56 -16.63 -4.64
CA SER A 174 -5.14 -16.41 -4.95
C SER A 174 -4.25 -17.19 -3.97
N PHE A 175 -3.03 -17.56 -4.38
CA PHE A 175 -2.04 -18.24 -3.54
C PHE A 175 -1.40 -17.33 -2.49
N GLU A 176 -1.44 -16.02 -2.68
CA GLU A 176 -0.95 -15.02 -1.74
C GLU A 176 -1.97 -13.89 -1.68
N MET A 177 -2.98 -13.99 -0.82
CA MET A 177 -3.85 -12.83 -0.58
C MET A 177 -3.09 -11.82 0.30
N PRO A 178 -3.26 -10.50 0.08
CA PRO A 178 -2.77 -9.52 1.04
C PRO A 178 -3.58 -9.72 2.32
N ILE A 179 -2.97 -10.32 3.34
CA ILE A 179 -3.67 -10.60 4.58
C ILE A 179 -3.69 -9.30 5.37
N VAL A 180 -4.89 -8.71 5.51
CA VAL A 180 -5.11 -7.60 6.45
C VAL A 180 -5.36 -8.22 7.82
N ASN A 181 -4.27 -8.66 8.45
CA ASN A 181 -4.31 -9.15 9.82
C ASN A 181 -4.43 -7.97 10.78
N ASP A 182 -5.48 -7.98 11.58
CA ASP A 182 -5.56 -7.12 12.75
C ASP A 182 -4.61 -7.67 13.81
N LEU A 183 -3.44 -7.06 13.96
CA LEU A 183 -2.45 -7.50 14.93
C LEU A 183 -2.86 -7.14 16.37
N THR A 184 -3.99 -6.45 16.60
CA THR A 184 -4.47 -6.09 17.95
C THR A 184 -5.42 -7.11 18.55
N ILE A 185 -5.75 -8.17 17.80
CA ILE A 185 -6.57 -9.29 18.25
C ILE A 185 -5.80 -10.61 18.04
N PRO A 186 -5.97 -11.59 18.94
CA PRO A 186 -5.32 -12.89 18.78
C PRO A 186 -5.98 -13.68 17.65
N GLU A 187 -5.15 -14.33 16.83
CA GLU A 187 -5.57 -15.29 15.82
C GLU A 187 -4.93 -16.66 16.12
N ILE A 188 -5.76 -17.61 16.57
CA ILE A 188 -5.31 -18.92 17.04
C ILE A 188 -4.45 -19.61 15.96
N ARG A 189 -3.24 -20.05 16.34
CA ARG A 189 -2.25 -20.73 15.48
C ARG A 189 -1.66 -19.88 14.35
N ILE A 190 -2.03 -18.60 14.25
CA ILE A 190 -1.45 -17.67 13.27
C ILE A 190 -0.68 -16.59 14.01
N ASN A 191 -1.35 -15.72 14.76
CA ASN A 191 -0.75 -14.67 15.57
C ASN A 191 -1.32 -14.76 16.99
N ASP A 192 -0.72 -15.59 17.84
CA ASP A 192 -1.29 -15.95 19.15
C ASP A 192 -0.43 -15.50 20.34
N PHE A 193 0.76 -14.92 20.10
CA PHE A 193 1.62 -14.44 21.17
C PHE A 193 1.63 -12.91 21.29
N PRO A 194 1.31 -12.34 22.47
CA PRO A 194 1.27 -10.88 22.64
C PRO A 194 2.63 -10.27 23.02
N PHE A 195 3.02 -9.24 22.26
CA PHE A 195 3.89 -8.18 22.74
C PHE A 195 3.05 -7.07 23.38
N ASN A 196 3.43 -6.63 24.58
CA ASN A 196 2.80 -5.51 25.26
C ASN A 196 3.70 -4.28 25.14
N ILE A 197 3.22 -3.27 24.41
CA ILE A 197 3.92 -2.01 24.13
C ILE A 197 3.09 -0.89 24.76
N ASN A 198 3.54 -0.38 25.91
CA ASN A 198 2.86 0.69 26.65
C ASN A 198 1.36 0.41 26.93
N GLY A 199 1.01 -0.85 27.23
CA GLY A 199 -0.36 -1.26 27.52
C GLY A 199 -1.15 -1.74 26.29
N ILE A 200 -0.58 -1.65 25.08
CA ILE A 200 -1.21 -2.11 23.85
C ILE A 200 -0.64 -3.47 23.48
N LYS A 201 -1.53 -4.45 23.30
CA LYS A 201 -1.16 -5.81 22.89
C LYS A 201 -1.12 -5.93 21.38
N ILE A 202 0.03 -6.34 20.86
CA ILE A 202 0.27 -6.69 19.46
C ILE A 202 0.57 -8.19 19.39
N TYR A 203 -0.30 -8.93 18.73
CA TYR A 203 -0.20 -10.38 18.59
C TYR A 203 0.63 -10.75 17.37
N VAL A 204 1.54 -11.71 17.54
CA VAL A 204 2.51 -12.11 16.54
C VAL A 204 2.65 -13.63 16.47
N ASN A 205 3.21 -14.11 15.37
CA ASN A 205 3.69 -15.47 15.22
C ASN A 205 5.15 -15.60 15.70
N LYS A 206 5.39 -16.31 16.82
CA LYS A 206 6.74 -16.53 17.36
C LYS A 206 7.69 -17.17 16.35
N ASN A 207 7.24 -18.23 15.69
CA ASN A 207 8.07 -19.02 14.77
C ASN A 207 8.45 -18.20 13.54
N TYR A 208 7.52 -17.41 13.02
CA TYR A 208 7.78 -16.53 11.89
C TYR A 208 8.82 -15.48 12.27
N LEU A 209 8.66 -14.78 13.40
CA LEU A 209 9.64 -13.79 13.84
C LEU A 209 11.01 -14.41 14.13
N ALA A 210 11.06 -15.56 14.82
CA ALA A 210 12.31 -16.29 15.09
C ALA A 210 13.04 -16.75 13.83
N LYS A 211 12.31 -16.98 12.73
CA LYS A 211 12.92 -17.32 11.43
C LYS A 211 13.68 -16.14 10.82
N TYR A 212 13.17 -14.92 11.00
CA TYR A 212 13.72 -13.72 10.37
C TYR A 212 14.62 -12.88 11.29
N SER A 213 14.63 -13.16 12.60
CA SER A 213 15.35 -12.39 13.61
C SER A 213 16.07 -13.31 14.60
N SER A 214 17.39 -13.16 14.71
CA SER A 214 18.17 -13.89 15.72
C SER A 214 17.82 -13.44 17.15
N VAL A 215 17.48 -12.16 17.31
CA VAL A 215 17.06 -11.56 18.59
C VAL A 215 15.73 -12.18 19.04
N PHE A 216 14.70 -12.21 18.18
CA PHE A 216 13.43 -12.85 18.52
C PHE A 216 13.57 -14.35 18.72
N LYS A 217 14.40 -15.03 17.93
CA LYS A 217 14.71 -16.46 18.14
C LYS A 217 15.26 -16.71 19.54
N THR A 218 16.20 -15.88 19.97
CA THR A 218 16.80 -15.97 21.30
C THR A 218 15.76 -15.65 22.37
N MET A 219 15.01 -14.57 22.19
CA MET A 219 13.94 -14.11 23.10
C MET A 219 12.85 -15.16 23.36
N PHE A 220 12.48 -15.96 22.36
CA PHE A 220 11.46 -17.00 22.50
C PHE A 220 12.02 -18.37 22.94
N SER A 221 13.33 -18.52 23.06
CA SER A 221 13.95 -19.79 23.46
C SER A 221 13.79 -20.04 24.96
N SER A 222 13.42 -21.27 25.33
CA SER A 222 12.97 -21.72 26.67
C SER A 222 13.87 -21.41 27.87
N ASN A 223 15.10 -20.95 27.64
CA ASN A 223 16.09 -20.70 28.68
C ASN A 223 16.05 -19.26 29.22
N LEU A 224 15.17 -18.41 28.68
CA LEU A 224 15.00 -17.01 29.10
C LEU A 224 13.67 -16.82 29.84
N LYS A 225 13.64 -15.86 30.77
CA LYS A 225 12.41 -15.54 31.55
C LYS A 225 11.26 -15.15 30.61
N GLU A 226 11.59 -14.49 29.52
CA GLU A 226 10.71 -14.06 28.43
C GLU A 226 10.02 -15.23 27.70
N ALA A 227 10.59 -16.44 27.75
CA ALA A 227 9.96 -17.64 27.18
C ALA A 227 8.90 -18.25 28.11
N THR A 228 8.96 -17.93 29.41
CA THR A 228 8.03 -18.42 30.44
C THR A 228 6.89 -17.46 30.75
N THR A 229 6.89 -16.25 30.18
CA THR A 229 5.83 -15.26 30.37
C THR A 229 4.77 -15.36 29.26
N ASP A 230 3.51 -15.12 29.63
CA ASP A 230 2.38 -15.12 28.69
C ASP A 230 2.41 -13.94 27.70
N GLU A 231 3.23 -12.92 27.98
CA GLU A 231 3.48 -11.77 27.11
C GLU A 231 4.92 -11.26 27.27
N ILE A 232 5.40 -10.47 26.29
CA ILE A 232 6.70 -9.77 26.38
C ILE A 232 6.48 -8.27 26.36
N LEU A 233 7.05 -7.58 27.35
CA LEU A 233 7.01 -6.14 27.47
C LEU A 233 8.11 -5.50 26.62
N LEU A 234 7.75 -4.66 25.65
CA LEU A 234 8.69 -3.83 24.91
C LEU A 234 8.60 -2.40 25.42
N LYS A 235 9.73 -1.91 25.93
CA LYS A 235 9.91 -0.52 26.36
C LYS A 235 10.66 0.26 25.27
N ASP A 236 10.48 1.57 25.26
CA ASP A 236 11.21 2.51 24.39
C ASP A 236 10.99 2.28 22.88
N ILE A 237 9.81 1.80 22.51
CA ILE A 237 9.39 1.66 21.11
C ILE A 237 7.97 2.19 20.99
N PHE A 238 7.73 2.98 19.95
CA PHE A 238 6.38 3.39 19.59
C PHE A 238 5.64 2.22 18.92
N VAL A 239 4.43 1.92 19.38
CA VAL A 239 3.63 0.78 18.88
C VAL A 239 3.44 0.83 17.36
N GLY A 240 3.26 2.03 16.79
CA GLY A 240 3.11 2.21 15.35
C GLY A 240 4.35 1.82 14.56
N ASP A 241 5.54 2.15 15.06
CA ASP A 241 6.81 1.77 14.44
C ASP A 241 6.98 0.25 14.42
N PHE A 242 6.64 -0.40 15.54
CA PHE A 242 6.71 -1.85 15.65
C PHE A 242 5.76 -2.54 14.66
N VAL A 243 4.51 -2.07 14.58
CA VAL A 243 3.51 -2.59 13.64
C VAL A 243 3.90 -2.31 12.20
N GLU A 244 4.49 -1.14 11.89
CA GLU A 244 5.02 -0.83 10.57
C GLU A 244 6.08 -1.85 10.13
N MET A 245 7.02 -2.20 11.02
CA MET A 245 7.99 -3.26 10.78
C MET A 245 7.29 -4.62 10.54
N LEU A 246 6.35 -5.00 11.40
CA LEU A 246 5.59 -6.26 11.29
C LEU A 246 4.86 -6.36 9.94
N GLU A 247 4.18 -5.29 9.52
CA GLU A 247 3.49 -5.23 8.23
C GLU A 247 4.45 -5.49 7.05
N VAL A 248 5.70 -5.00 7.11
CA VAL A 248 6.68 -5.18 6.02
C VAL A 248 7.32 -6.58 6.00
N ILE A 249 7.49 -7.21 7.17
CA ILE A 249 8.05 -8.58 7.25
C ILE A 249 7.01 -9.67 7.04
N TYR A 250 5.76 -9.43 7.43
CA TYR A 250 4.63 -10.33 7.19
C TYR A 250 4.13 -10.18 5.75
N PRO A 251 3.37 -11.15 5.22
CA PRO A 251 2.77 -11.06 3.88
C PRO A 251 1.61 -10.03 3.79
N SER A 252 1.77 -8.83 4.37
CA SER A 252 0.75 -7.76 4.37
C SER A 252 0.89 -6.81 3.16
N ARG A 253 1.96 -6.97 2.36
CA ARG A 253 2.31 -6.15 1.17
C ARG A 253 2.50 -4.66 1.43
N LYS A 254 2.73 -4.27 2.68
CA LYS A 254 3.15 -2.92 3.01
C LYS A 254 4.46 -2.61 2.28
N LYS A 255 4.44 -1.56 1.47
CA LYS A 255 5.61 -1.11 0.70
C LYS A 255 6.57 -0.31 1.58
N ILE A 256 7.85 -0.45 1.29
CA ILE A 256 8.88 0.46 1.79
C ILE A 256 8.76 1.79 1.05
N SER A 257 8.89 2.89 1.77
CA SER A 257 8.77 4.26 1.30
C SER A 257 9.74 5.16 2.06
N ILE A 258 9.92 6.40 1.59
CA ILE A 258 10.77 7.39 2.27
C ILE A 258 10.26 7.70 3.68
N LYS A 259 8.95 7.56 3.91
CA LYS A 259 8.34 7.85 5.20
C LYS A 259 8.65 6.80 6.26
N ASN A 260 8.83 5.53 5.88
CA ASN A 260 9.04 4.43 6.83
C ASN A 260 10.46 3.84 6.79
N ILE A 261 11.29 4.18 5.81
CA ILE A 261 12.62 3.58 5.63
C ILE A 261 13.53 3.72 6.86
N GLU A 262 13.56 4.90 7.50
CA GLU A 262 14.43 5.12 8.66
C GLU A 262 13.99 4.31 9.88
N ILE A 263 12.67 4.20 10.09
CA ILE A 263 12.06 3.40 11.15
C ILE A 263 12.34 1.91 10.91
N LEU A 264 12.13 1.44 9.69
CA LEU A 264 12.41 0.07 9.26
C LEU A 264 13.88 -0.29 9.48
N LEU A 265 14.82 0.54 9.02
CA LEU A 265 16.26 0.28 9.19
C LEU A 265 16.66 0.25 10.69
N LYS A 266 16.15 1.20 11.49
CA LYS A 266 16.40 1.25 12.94
C LYS A 266 15.92 -0.02 13.65
N LEU A 267 14.70 -0.49 13.34
CA LEU A 267 14.16 -1.68 13.97
C LEU A 267 14.77 -2.96 13.44
N ALA A 268 15.10 -3.01 12.14
CA ALA A 268 15.78 -4.15 11.54
C ALA A 268 17.18 -4.36 12.13
N ASP A 269 17.92 -3.29 12.38
CA ASP A 269 19.21 -3.34 13.09
C ASP A 269 19.02 -3.76 14.56
N LYS A 270 18.08 -3.11 15.28
CA LYS A 270 17.77 -3.43 16.69
C LYS A 270 17.41 -4.89 16.93
N TYR A 271 16.63 -5.48 16.02
CA TYR A 271 16.15 -6.86 16.13
C TYR A 271 16.93 -7.85 15.27
N ASP A 272 18.05 -7.44 14.67
CA ASP A 272 18.85 -8.27 13.76
C ASP A 272 17.99 -9.02 12.73
N ILE A 273 17.41 -8.26 11.79
CA ILE A 273 16.55 -8.74 10.70
C ILE A 273 17.23 -8.50 9.34
N PRO A 274 18.21 -9.34 8.93
CA PRO A 274 18.99 -9.12 7.72
C PRO A 274 18.15 -9.01 6.44
N SER A 275 17.07 -9.81 6.36
CA SER A 275 16.16 -9.77 5.21
C SER A 275 15.44 -8.43 5.05
N LEU A 276 15.16 -7.73 6.15
CA LEU A 276 14.54 -6.40 6.11
C LEU A 276 15.58 -5.32 5.77
N ILE A 277 16.80 -5.42 6.29
CA ILE A 277 17.92 -4.55 5.89
C ILE A 277 18.15 -4.65 4.38
N SER A 278 18.19 -5.87 3.82
CA SER A 278 18.37 -6.09 2.38
C SER A 278 17.24 -5.45 1.55
N LYS A 279 15.97 -5.65 1.93
CA LYS A 279 14.84 -4.98 1.25
C LYS A 279 14.92 -3.45 1.32
N CYS A 280 15.31 -2.92 2.48
CA CYS A 280 15.49 -1.47 2.69
C CYS A 280 16.63 -0.92 1.82
N ARG A 281 17.78 -1.60 1.79
CA ARG A 281 18.92 -1.28 0.91
C ARG A 281 18.48 -1.22 -0.55
N ASP A 282 17.80 -2.24 -1.04
CA ASP A 282 17.38 -2.31 -2.43
C ASP A 282 16.44 -1.14 -2.79
N PHE A 283 15.55 -0.75 -1.88
CA PHE A 283 14.73 0.45 -2.02
C PHE A 283 15.58 1.73 -2.05
N VAL A 284 16.54 1.86 -1.13
CA VAL A 284 17.44 3.03 -1.05
C VAL A 284 18.25 3.20 -2.34
N ILE A 285 18.79 2.11 -2.89
CA ILE A 285 19.57 2.15 -4.14
C ILE A 285 18.68 2.55 -5.32
N LYS A 286 17.49 1.94 -5.45
CA LYS A 286 16.58 2.14 -6.58
C LYS A 286 15.80 3.45 -6.52
N SER A 287 15.67 4.05 -5.34
CA SER A 287 14.89 5.28 -5.16
C SER A 287 15.63 6.48 -5.73
N GLY A 288 15.01 7.15 -6.71
CA GLY A 288 15.46 8.45 -7.23
C GLY A 288 15.06 9.63 -6.33
N GLU A 289 14.22 9.40 -5.32
CA GLU A 289 13.73 10.43 -4.42
C GLU A 289 14.65 10.65 -3.20
N ILE A 290 15.58 9.73 -2.94
CA ILE A 290 16.56 9.84 -1.85
C ILE A 290 17.85 10.45 -2.42
N SER A 291 18.35 11.53 -1.81
CA SER A 291 19.61 12.15 -2.24
C SER A 291 20.81 11.22 -2.04
N GLU A 292 21.82 11.33 -2.91
CA GLU A 292 23.05 10.52 -2.80
C GLU A 292 23.76 10.67 -1.44
N SER A 293 23.75 11.89 -0.88
CA SER A 293 24.24 12.12 0.49
C SER A 293 23.50 11.28 1.54
N LYS A 294 22.16 11.25 1.46
CA LYS A 294 21.34 10.49 2.41
C LYS A 294 21.51 8.99 2.21
N LYS A 295 21.70 8.52 0.97
CA LYS A 295 22.03 7.10 0.70
C LYS A 295 23.34 6.72 1.38
N MET A 296 24.38 7.55 1.27
CA MET A 296 25.67 7.33 1.93
C MET A 296 25.55 7.32 3.46
N ASP A 297 24.80 8.28 4.04
CA ASP A 297 24.57 8.33 5.49
C ASP A 297 23.87 7.06 6.01
N LEU A 298 22.85 6.59 5.29
CA LEU A 298 22.13 5.37 5.65
C LEU A 298 22.99 4.13 5.50
N ALA A 299 23.76 4.03 4.41
CA ALA A 299 24.68 2.93 4.15
C ALA A 299 25.76 2.83 5.23
N GLN A 300 26.35 3.95 5.63
CA GLN A 300 27.33 4.00 6.72
C GLN A 300 26.69 3.64 8.06
N LYS A 301 25.51 4.18 8.36
CA LYS A 301 24.83 3.98 9.65
C LYS A 301 24.42 2.53 9.89
N TYR A 302 23.94 1.84 8.85
CA TYR A 302 23.39 0.48 8.95
C TYR A 302 24.27 -0.57 8.25
N ASN A 303 25.51 -0.19 7.91
CA ASN A 303 26.56 -1.06 7.38
C ASN A 303 26.12 -1.93 6.19
N PHE A 304 25.53 -1.31 5.16
CA PHE A 304 25.18 -1.99 3.91
C PHE A 304 25.82 -1.32 2.68
N THR A 305 26.13 -2.10 1.65
CA THR A 305 26.72 -1.60 0.40
C THR A 305 25.67 -0.99 -0.52
N LEU A 306 26.05 0.04 -1.28
CA LEU A 306 25.19 0.67 -2.30
C LEU A 306 25.35 0.05 -3.69
N PHE A 307 26.11 -1.04 -3.82
CA PHE A 307 26.31 -1.73 -5.08
C PHE A 307 25.21 -2.79 -5.28
N ASN A 308 24.57 -2.77 -6.45
CA ASN A 308 23.73 -3.87 -6.89
C ASN A 308 24.63 -5.00 -7.39
N GLU A 309 24.56 -6.18 -6.78
CA GLU A 309 25.28 -7.36 -7.28
C GLU A 309 24.75 -7.86 -8.64
N ASP A 310 23.66 -7.26 -9.16
CA ASP A 310 22.93 -7.76 -10.33
C ASP A 310 23.05 -6.96 -11.65
N HIS A 311 23.95 -5.98 -11.81
CA HIS A 311 24.24 -5.46 -13.17
C HIS A 311 25.69 -5.07 -13.47
N ASN A 312 26.23 -5.85 -14.41
CA ASN A 312 27.34 -5.58 -15.32
C ASN A 312 27.28 -4.16 -15.95
N ILE A 313 28.45 -3.53 -16.03
CA ILE A 313 28.87 -2.42 -16.91
C ILE A 313 28.14 -1.07 -16.72
N LEU A 314 28.84 -0.15 -16.04
CA LEU A 314 29.20 1.14 -16.65
C LEU A 314 30.68 1.42 -16.36
N HIS A 315 31.50 1.28 -17.39
CA HIS A 315 32.90 1.66 -17.38
C HIS A 315 33.04 3.18 -17.36
N ASN A 316 34.01 3.64 -16.56
CA ASN A 316 34.82 4.85 -16.68
C ASN A 316 34.17 6.23 -16.62
N SER A 317 34.42 6.92 -15.51
CA SER A 317 35.45 7.95 -15.34
C SER A 317 35.22 8.56 -13.94
N SER A 318 36.16 8.75 -13.04
CA SER A 318 37.52 9.26 -13.17
C SER A 318 38.16 9.18 -11.79
N HIS A 319 39.26 8.42 -11.62
CA HIS A 319 40.14 8.56 -10.45
C HIS A 319 41.50 7.91 -10.69
N CYS A 320 42.36 8.55 -11.47
CA CYS A 320 43.80 8.28 -11.44
C CYS A 320 44.57 9.59 -11.68
N LEU A 321 44.64 10.45 -10.66
CA LEU A 321 45.78 11.34 -10.48
C LEU A 321 46.16 11.39 -9.00
N GLU A 322 47.47 11.30 -8.79
CA GLU A 322 48.26 11.69 -7.61
C GLU A 322 48.31 10.77 -6.40
N LYS A 323 49.25 9.81 -6.44
CA LYS A 323 50.32 9.58 -5.44
C LYS A 323 51.49 8.89 -6.17
N GLY A 324 52.77 9.25 -6.09
CA GLY A 324 53.47 10.25 -5.31
C GLY A 324 54.98 10.19 -5.59
N ALA A 325 55.69 11.15 -4.99
CA ALA A 325 57.09 11.09 -4.54
C ALA A 325 58.18 10.56 -5.49
N LEU A 326 58.93 11.48 -6.10
CA LEU A 326 60.34 11.31 -6.41
C LEU A 326 61.18 11.67 -5.17
N PRO A 327 62.27 10.92 -4.91
CA PRO A 327 63.54 11.54 -4.65
C PRO A 327 64.59 11.15 -5.69
N SER A 328 65.47 12.12 -5.85
CA SER A 328 66.58 12.31 -6.77
C SER A 328 67.72 11.27 -6.71
N VAL A 329 68.20 10.93 -7.91
CA VAL A 329 69.62 10.97 -8.38
C VAL A 329 70.62 9.94 -7.81
N GLY A 330 71.24 9.21 -8.75
CA GLY A 330 72.56 8.58 -8.64
C GLY A 330 72.69 7.37 -9.60
N VAL A 331 73.01 7.50 -10.90
CA VAL A 331 74.32 7.79 -11.53
C VAL A 331 75.23 6.54 -11.61
N TYR A 332 75.39 6.04 -12.86
CA TYR A 332 76.42 5.17 -13.48
C TYR A 332 76.64 3.76 -12.88
N ASP A 333 76.77 2.67 -13.65
CA ASP A 333 77.12 2.42 -15.05
C ASP A 333 76.22 1.36 -15.72
#